data_AF-A0A9J6FCB5-F1
#
_entry.id   AF-A0A9J6FCB5-F1
#
_cell.length_a   1.000
_cell.length_b   1.000
_cell.length_c   1.000
_cell.angle_alpha   90.00
_cell.angle_beta   90.00
_cell.angle_gamma   90.00
#
_symmetry.space_group_name_H-M   'P 1'
#
loop_
_entity.id
_entity.type
_entity.pdbx_description
1 polymer ?
#
loop_
_entity_poly.entity_id
_entity_poly.type
_entity_poly.pdbx_seq_one_letter_code
_entity_poly.pdbx_strand_id
1 'polypeptide(L)'
;MFATARAFFVKAILPELFSKFFTRQQRAAEKVLPAADVYCFCQGPETGKMIACDNPSCTFKWFDFSCVGITRAPKAKKWHCPQCKQDKEN
;
A
#
# COMPACT_ATOMS: atom_id res chain seq x y z
N MET A 1 -55.43 11.30 13.40
CA MET A 1 -54.63 10.05 13.41
C MET A 1 -53.30 10.26 12.64
N PHE A 2 -52.38 11.10 13.14
CA PHE A 2 -51.08 11.36 12.46
C PHE A 2 -49.87 11.44 13.40
N ALA A 3 -50.04 11.20 14.71
CA ALA A 3 -48.96 11.31 15.71
C ALA A 3 -48.04 10.07 15.76
N THR A 4 -48.51 8.93 15.26
CA THR A 4 -47.79 7.65 15.27
C THR A 4 -46.75 7.55 14.16
N ALA A 5 -47.03 8.05 12.95
CA ALA A 5 -46.13 7.93 11.80
C ALA A 5 -44.79 8.66 12.02
N ARG A 6 -44.82 9.86 12.62
CA ARG A 6 -43.61 10.62 12.96
C ARG A 6 -42.78 9.94 14.05
N ALA A 7 -43.43 9.31 15.01
CA ALA A 7 -42.75 8.55 16.07
C ALA A 7 -42.06 7.30 15.51
N PHE A 8 -42.69 6.58 14.59
CA PHE A 8 -42.08 5.43 13.90
C PHE A 8 -40.87 5.84 13.05
N PHE A 9 -40.97 6.95 12.30
CA PHE A 9 -39.86 7.43 11.48
C PHE A 9 -38.64 7.81 12.33
N VAL A 10 -38.83 8.49 13.46
CA VAL A 10 -37.74 8.96 14.32
C VAL A 10 -37.15 7.84 15.19
N LYS A 11 -37.99 6.93 15.71
CA LYS A 11 -37.53 5.89 16.66
C LYS A 11 -37.10 4.58 16.01
N ALA A 12 -37.60 4.26 14.81
CA ALA A 12 -37.32 2.98 14.15
C ALA A 12 -36.54 3.14 12.84
N ILE A 13 -36.89 4.14 12.01
CA ILE A 13 -36.30 4.29 10.67
C ILE A 13 -34.98 5.08 10.71
N LEU A 14 -34.93 6.20 11.45
CA LEU A 14 -33.72 7.01 11.59
C LEU A 14 -32.53 6.21 12.17
N PRO A 15 -32.66 5.44 13.26
CA PRO A 15 -31.52 4.71 13.82
C PRO A 15 -30.92 3.68 12.86
N GLU A 16 -31.74 3.02 12.05
CA GLU A 16 -31.30 2.06 11.03
C GLU A 16 -30.60 2.75 9.84
N LEU A 17 -31.12 3.89 9.39
CA LEU A 17 -30.50 4.66 8.30
C LEU A 17 -29.21 5.33 8.75
N PHE A 18 -29.19 5.95 9.93
CA PHE A 18 -28.01 6.63 10.47
C PHE A 18 -26.92 5.65 10.94
N SER A 19 -27.27 4.51 11.54
CA SER A 19 -26.27 3.48 11.91
C SER A 19 -25.63 2.83 10.68
N LYS A 20 -26.41 2.60 9.61
CA LYS A 20 -25.88 2.14 8.31
C LYS A 20 -25.05 3.21 7.60
N PHE A 21 -25.36 4.49 7.80
CA PHE A 21 -24.59 5.59 7.21
C PHE A 21 -23.24 5.80 7.93
N PHE A 22 -23.23 5.73 9.26
CA PHE A 22 -22.01 5.91 10.08
C PHE A 22 -21.02 4.75 9.91
N THR A 23 -21.50 3.51 9.80
CA THR A 23 -20.63 2.34 9.55
C THR A 23 -20.09 2.29 8.11
N ARG A 24 -20.78 2.90 7.14
CA ARG A 24 -20.32 2.95 5.74
C ARG A 24 -19.19 3.97 5.52
N GLN A 25 -19.19 5.10 6.23
CA GLN A 25 -18.18 6.15 6.04
C GLN A 25 -16.81 5.80 6.66
N GLN A 26 -16.76 4.86 7.61
CA GLN A 26 -15.52 4.43 8.28
C GLN A 26 -14.63 3.44 7.49
N ARG A 27 -14.96 3.11 6.23
CA ARG A 27 -14.09 2.26 5.39
C ARG A 27 -12.95 3.00 4.68
N ALA A 28 -12.84 4.32 4.84
CA ALA A 28 -11.64 5.07 4.48
C ALA A 28 -10.64 5.13 5.65
N ALA A 29 -10.47 4.02 6.36
CA ALA A 29 -9.35 3.85 7.27
C ALA A 29 -8.08 3.75 6.40
N GLU A 30 -7.49 4.90 6.18
CA GLU A 30 -6.09 5.11 5.85
C GLU A 30 -5.24 4.07 6.58
N LYS A 31 -4.87 3.00 5.87
CA LYS A 31 -4.06 1.93 6.42
C LYS A 31 -2.60 2.37 6.38
N VAL A 32 -2.23 3.39 7.16
CA VAL A 32 -0.82 3.65 7.47
C VAL A 32 -0.44 2.66 8.58
N LEU A 33 -0.16 1.43 8.17
CA LEU A 33 0.49 0.42 9.01
C LEU A 33 1.94 0.88 9.26
N PRO A 34 2.52 0.59 10.43
CA PRO A 34 3.68 1.29 10.95
C PRO A 34 4.90 1.00 10.07
N ALA A 35 5.69 2.06 9.83
CA ALA A 35 7.02 2.07 9.20
C ALA A 35 7.35 0.75 8.47
N ALA A 36 6.85 0.64 7.24
CA ALA A 36 7.17 -0.47 6.36
C ALA A 36 8.69 -0.67 6.36
N ASP A 37 9.13 -1.92 6.47
CA ASP A 37 10.52 -2.27 6.20
C ASP A 37 10.97 -1.52 4.94
N VAL A 38 12.03 -0.71 5.07
CA VAL A 38 12.41 0.22 4.01
C VAL A 38 13.04 -0.57 2.86
N TYR A 39 12.18 -1.02 1.95
CA TYR A 39 12.54 -1.61 0.68
C TYR A 39 12.56 -0.54 -0.38
N CYS A 40 13.52 -0.65 -1.30
CA CYS A 40 13.75 0.33 -2.36
C CYS A 40 14.06 1.74 -1.82
N PHE A 41 14.62 2.60 -2.68
CA PHE A 41 14.88 4.00 -2.31
C PHE A 41 13.62 4.88 -2.37
N CYS A 42 12.50 4.35 -2.90
CA CYS A 42 11.25 5.09 -3.04
C CYS A 42 10.45 5.20 -1.74
N GLN A 43 10.74 4.35 -0.74
CA GLN A 43 10.03 4.28 0.55
C GLN A 43 8.49 4.20 0.41
N GLY A 44 8.02 3.72 -0.74
CA GLY A 44 6.62 3.69 -1.12
C GLY A 44 5.96 2.35 -0.81
N PRO A 45 4.64 2.25 -1.02
CA PRO A 45 3.93 0.99 -0.90
C PRO A 45 4.41 -0.01 -1.98
N GLU A 46 4.65 -1.25 -1.57
CA GLU A 46 5.04 -2.33 -2.48
C GLU A 46 3.97 -2.52 -3.57
N THR A 47 4.37 -2.40 -4.84
CA THR A 47 3.43 -2.53 -5.98
C THR A 47 3.35 -3.96 -6.50
N GLY A 48 3.95 -4.91 -5.76
CA GLY A 48 3.90 -6.35 -5.96
C GLY A 48 5.07 -6.95 -6.74
N LYS A 49 5.62 -6.27 -7.76
CA LYS A 49 6.76 -6.79 -8.55
C LYS A 49 8.08 -6.24 -8.04
N MET A 50 8.84 -7.08 -7.34
CA MET A 50 10.13 -6.71 -6.76
C MET A 50 11.26 -7.59 -7.27
N ILE A 51 12.48 -7.04 -7.30
CA ILE A 51 13.72 -7.72 -7.64
C ILE A 51 14.73 -7.61 -6.49
N ALA A 52 15.47 -8.68 -6.22
CA ALA A 52 16.54 -8.69 -5.24
C ALA A 52 17.89 -8.34 -5.89
N CYS A 53 18.67 -7.49 -5.24
CA CYS A 53 20.07 -7.21 -5.58
C CYS A 53 20.98 -8.33 -5.08
N ASP A 54 21.82 -8.88 -5.96
CA ASP A 54 22.78 -9.94 -5.63
C ASP A 54 24.00 -9.45 -4.80
N ASN A 55 24.13 -8.15 -4.56
CA ASN A 55 25.19 -7.63 -3.71
C ASN A 55 24.85 -7.85 -2.22
N PRO A 56 25.60 -8.69 -1.47
CA PRO A 56 25.32 -8.96 -0.06
C PRO A 56 25.44 -7.71 0.84
N SER A 57 26.24 -6.73 0.43
CA SER A 57 26.44 -5.46 1.15
C SER A 57 25.42 -4.38 0.75
N CYS A 58 24.39 -4.72 -0.03
CA CYS A 58 23.35 -3.76 -0.41
C CYS A 58 22.44 -3.40 0.78
N THR A 59 22.25 -2.11 1.02
CA THR A 59 21.41 -1.59 2.12
C THR A 59 19.94 -2.01 1.97
N PHE A 60 19.35 -1.81 0.79
CA PHE A 60 17.92 -2.01 0.58
C PHE A 60 17.54 -3.43 0.17
N LYS A 61 18.46 -4.17 -0.48
CA LYS A 61 18.32 -5.54 -1.01
C LYS A 61 17.19 -5.76 -2.03
N TRP A 62 16.02 -5.16 -1.87
CA TRP A 62 14.83 -5.31 -2.69
C TRP A 62 14.42 -3.99 -3.34
N PHE A 63 13.98 -4.06 -4.59
CA PHE A 63 13.60 -2.89 -5.38
C PHE A 63 12.36 -3.18 -6.22
N ASP A 64 11.46 -2.21 -6.31
CA ASP A 64 10.33 -2.30 -7.25
C ASP A 64 10.80 -2.19 -8.70
N PHE A 65 10.15 -2.96 -9.56
CA PHE A 65 10.43 -2.99 -11.00
C PHE A 65 10.34 -1.59 -11.65
N SER A 66 9.34 -0.80 -11.26
CA SER A 66 9.16 0.58 -11.74
C SER A 66 10.31 1.49 -11.33
N CYS A 67 10.78 1.38 -10.09
CA CYS A 67 11.86 2.20 -9.56
C CYS A 67 13.21 1.94 -10.24
N VAL A 68 13.46 0.69 -10.66
CA VAL A 68 14.72 0.33 -11.35
C VAL A 68 14.57 0.15 -12.87
N GLY A 69 13.44 0.57 -13.45
CA GLY A 69 13.22 0.54 -14.89
C GLY A 69 13.12 -0.87 -15.51
N ILE A 70 12.72 -1.86 -14.71
CA ILE A 70 12.59 -3.26 -15.14
C ILE A 70 11.14 -3.54 -15.53
N THR A 71 10.88 -3.85 -16.79
CA THR A 71 9.53 -4.25 -17.23
C THR A 71 9.29 -5.76 -17.12
N ARG A 72 10.36 -6.56 -17.26
CA ARG A 72 10.34 -8.02 -17.20
C ARG A 72 11.54 -8.52 -16.41
N ALA A 73 11.38 -9.64 -15.71
CA ALA A 73 12.48 -10.25 -14.98
C ALA A 73 13.70 -10.43 -15.91
N PRO A 74 14.89 -9.95 -15.50
CA PRO A 74 16.08 -10.07 -16.32
C PRO A 74 16.42 -11.55 -16.55
N LYS A 75 16.83 -11.89 -17.77
CA LYS A 75 17.31 -13.26 -18.10
C LYS A 75 18.66 -13.57 -17.47
N ALA A 76 19.38 -12.54 -16.99
CA ALA A 76 20.66 -12.70 -16.35
C ALA A 76 20.50 -13.42 -15.01
N LYS A 77 21.45 -14.33 -14.71
CA LYS A 77 21.47 -15.08 -13.45
C LYS A 77 21.72 -14.17 -12.23
N LYS A 78 22.34 -13.00 -12.43
CA LYS A 78 22.62 -12.02 -11.39
C LYS A 78 22.16 -10.63 -11.80
N TRP A 79 21.55 -9.90 -10.88
CA TRP A 79 21.12 -8.52 -11.04
C TRP A 79 21.63 -7.65 -9.88
N HIS A 80 22.05 -6.43 -10.22
CA HIS A 80 22.57 -5.45 -9.26
C HIS A 80 21.80 -4.14 -9.40
N CYS A 81 21.50 -3.49 -8.28
CA CYS A 81 20.85 -2.19 -8.28
C CYS A 81 21.79 -1.09 -8.83
N PRO A 82 21.24 0.07 -9.26
CA PRO A 82 22.04 1.16 -9.82
C PRO A 82 23.18 1.63 -8.90
N GLN A 83 22.93 1.70 -7.60
CA GLN A 83 23.93 2.10 -6.60
C GLN A 83 25.11 1.11 -6.56
N CYS A 84 24.84 -0.19 -6.42
CA CYS A 84 25.89 -1.21 -6.39
C CYS A 84 26.62 -1.40 -7.73
N LYS A 85 26.06 -0.93 -8.85
CA LYS A 85 26.74 -0.91 -10.14
C LYS A 85 27.77 0.21 -10.22
N GLN A 86 27.48 1.37 -9.65
CA GLN A 86 28.39 2.51 -9.61
C GLN A 86 29.57 2.26 -8.65
N ASP A 87 29.34 1.60 -7.52
CA ASP A 87 30.38 1.27 -6.53
C ASP A 87 31.48 0.31 -7.06
N LYS A 88 31.30 -0.29 -8.24
CA LYS A 88 32.23 -1.24 -8.87
C LYS A 88 33.25 -0.58 -9.80
N GLU A 89 33.07 0.69 -10.14
CA GLU A 89 33.90 1.41 -11.11
C GLU A 89 34.95 2.32 -10.43
N ASN A 90 35.35 1.97 -9.20
CA ASN A 90 36.37 2.66 -8.42
C ASN A 90 37.34 1.67 -7.77
#